data_AF-A0A959R173-F1
#
_entry.id   AF-A0A959R173-F1
#
_cell.length_a   1.000
_cell.length_b   1.000
_cell.length_c   1.000
_cell.angle_alpha   90.00
_cell.angle_beta   90.00
_cell.angle_gamma   90.00
#
_symmetry.space_group_name_H-M   'P 1'
#
loop_
_entity.id
_entity.type
_entity.pdbx_description
1 polymer ?
#
loop_
_entity_poly.entity_id
_entity_poly.type
_entity_poly.pdbx_seq_one_letter_code
_entity_poly.pdbx_strand_id
1 'polypeptide(L)'
;MKRIFVFTFFIFAFVNTQAQKRVTGCGYIIPPKSMVANFQSVYEAKEIVDEMLQKINWNENFRLQERNGIQNAYATIINNMRWIVYDNDFLEDVDSYTHTKWSSISIMAHEMGHHYYNHVVSRTGSTPPKELEADAFSGYLMALMGASKDEAVAAIKAIASERASSTHPGKSDRVAAISNGWDQGAVAGNKPTPPTKPTTPVPTSPAPNPNTGSSGQTDPNTDPSWIFLTLQGTNNQTIQLSDDGKTFQDVTLEAGKPFVFKFEIYNYGWLRMKYYNGYRTYKLYHGTDYSILWNRRTNNWTLVAIKD
;
A
#
# COMPACT_ATOMS: atom_id res chain seq x y z
N MET A 1 -23.41 -24.35 -69.25
CA MET A 1 -23.60 -24.40 -67.78
C MET A 1 -22.64 -23.41 -67.14
N LYS A 2 -23.12 -22.26 -66.65
CA LYS A 2 -22.27 -21.24 -66.00
C LYS A 2 -22.25 -21.51 -64.49
N ARG A 3 -21.07 -21.77 -63.91
CA ARG A 3 -20.87 -21.94 -62.47
C ARG A 3 -20.63 -20.55 -61.85
N ILE A 4 -21.50 -20.15 -60.94
CA ILE A 4 -21.36 -18.93 -60.15
C ILE A 4 -20.58 -19.30 -58.88
N PHE A 5 -19.40 -18.70 -58.71
CA PHE A 5 -18.64 -18.77 -57.46
C PHE A 5 -19.15 -17.68 -56.52
N VAL A 6 -19.64 -18.07 -55.34
CA VAL A 6 -19.98 -17.14 -54.25
C VAL A 6 -18.78 -17.10 -53.30
N PHE A 7 -18.11 -15.96 -53.23
CA PHE A 7 -17.06 -15.69 -52.24
C PHE A 7 -17.71 -15.13 -50.97
N THR A 8 -17.70 -15.90 -49.89
CA THR A 8 -18.16 -15.46 -48.57
C THR A 8 -17.04 -14.69 -47.88
N PHE A 9 -17.18 -13.37 -47.77
CA PHE A 9 -16.22 -12.50 -47.08
C PHE A 9 -16.49 -12.55 -45.57
N PHE A 10 -15.63 -13.23 -44.81
CA PHE A 10 -15.68 -13.22 -43.34
C PHE A 10 -15.06 -11.92 -42.83
N ILE A 11 -15.89 -11.01 -42.32
CA ILE A 11 -15.44 -9.82 -41.60
C ILE A 11 -15.08 -10.25 -40.17
N PHE A 12 -13.78 -10.37 -39.89
CA PHE A 12 -13.29 -10.51 -38.52
C PHE A 12 -13.42 -9.15 -37.81
N ALA A 13 -14.42 -9.03 -36.94
CA ALA A 13 -14.51 -7.91 -36.01
C ALA A 13 -13.40 -8.05 -34.96
N PHE A 14 -12.36 -7.24 -35.05
CA PHE A 14 -11.36 -7.09 -33.99
C PHE A 14 -12.02 -6.39 -32.80
N VAL A 15 -12.38 -7.18 -31.79
CA VAL A 15 -12.82 -6.64 -30.50
C VAL A 15 -11.57 -6.18 -29.74
N ASN A 16 -11.31 -4.88 -29.75
CA ASN A 16 -10.28 -4.28 -28.91
C ASN A 16 -10.73 -4.35 -27.44
N THR A 17 -10.39 -5.42 -26.74
CA THR A 17 -10.54 -5.51 -25.29
C THR A 17 -9.44 -4.68 -24.63
N GLN A 18 -9.74 -3.43 -24.27
CA GLN A 18 -8.89 -2.64 -23.38
C GLN A 18 -8.89 -3.34 -22.01
N ALA A 19 -7.86 -4.14 -21.73
CA ALA A 19 -7.66 -4.72 -20.41
C ALA A 19 -7.49 -3.57 -19.40
N GLN A 20 -8.40 -3.50 -18.41
CA GLN A 20 -8.33 -2.48 -17.37
C GLN A 20 -7.02 -2.62 -16.61
N LYS A 21 -6.12 -1.64 -16.79
CA LYS A 21 -4.80 -1.59 -16.14
C LYS A 21 -5.00 -1.58 -14.63
N ARG A 22 -4.39 -2.53 -13.93
CA ARG A 22 -4.49 -2.67 -12.47
C ARG A 22 -3.54 -1.68 -11.80
N VAL A 23 -3.97 -1.07 -10.69
CA VAL A 23 -3.24 -0.01 -9.97
C VAL A 23 -3.03 -0.43 -8.51
N THR A 24 -1.88 -0.08 -7.94
CA THR A 24 -1.52 -0.34 -6.55
C THR A 24 -2.14 0.65 -5.55
N GLY A 25 -1.88 0.44 -4.25
CA GLY A 25 -2.33 1.32 -3.17
C GLY A 25 -1.79 2.75 -3.25
N CYS A 26 -0.63 2.96 -3.89
CA CYS A 26 0.02 4.26 -4.07
C CYS A 26 -0.04 4.73 -5.54
N GLY A 27 -1.00 4.21 -6.33
CA GLY A 27 -1.26 4.72 -7.68
C GLY A 27 -0.33 4.21 -8.80
N TYR A 28 0.48 3.17 -8.57
CA TYR A 28 1.33 2.56 -9.60
C TYR A 28 0.53 1.57 -10.47
N ILE A 29 0.60 1.71 -11.78
CA ILE A 29 0.08 0.76 -12.76
C ILE A 29 1.01 -0.45 -12.80
N ILE A 30 0.45 -1.65 -12.62
CA ILE A 30 1.25 -2.88 -12.62
C ILE A 30 1.80 -3.14 -14.05
N PRO A 31 3.13 -3.21 -14.24
CA PRO A 31 3.73 -3.45 -15.55
C PRO A 31 3.55 -4.91 -16.00
N PRO A 32 3.83 -5.23 -17.28
CA PRO A 32 3.90 -6.61 -17.75
C PRO A 32 4.97 -7.41 -17.01
N LYS A 33 4.71 -8.71 -16.81
CA LYS A 33 5.64 -9.60 -16.14
C LYS A 33 6.94 -9.75 -16.95
N SER A 34 8.08 -9.58 -16.30
CA SER A 34 9.41 -9.84 -16.83
C SER A 34 9.73 -11.34 -16.79
N MET A 35 10.51 -11.80 -17.76
CA MET A 35 11.12 -13.15 -17.73
C MET A 35 12.59 -13.10 -17.28
N VAL A 36 13.08 -11.92 -16.87
CA VAL A 36 14.44 -11.70 -16.41
C VAL A 36 14.38 -11.27 -14.94
N ALA A 37 14.95 -12.09 -14.05
CA ALA A 37 15.08 -11.78 -12.63
C ALA A 37 16.45 -11.13 -12.38
N ASN A 38 16.46 -9.95 -11.77
CA ASN A 38 17.67 -9.12 -11.54
C ASN A 38 17.77 -8.58 -10.11
N PHE A 39 16.78 -8.83 -9.25
CA PHE A 39 16.71 -8.35 -7.86
C PHE A 39 16.83 -9.55 -6.90
N GLN A 40 17.90 -9.56 -6.12
CA GLN A 40 18.25 -10.65 -5.21
C GLN A 40 17.58 -10.45 -3.85
N SER A 41 16.33 -10.91 -3.71
CA SER A 41 15.69 -11.28 -2.43
C SER A 41 15.57 -10.18 -1.36
N VAL A 42 15.09 -10.58 -0.17
CA VAL A 42 14.97 -9.74 1.03
C VAL A 42 16.24 -9.00 1.45
N TYR A 43 17.40 -9.59 1.22
CA TYR A 43 18.66 -9.04 1.71
C TYR A 43 19.04 -7.74 0.98
N GLU A 44 18.91 -7.69 -0.35
CA GLU A 44 19.19 -6.47 -1.15
C GLU A 44 18.24 -5.33 -0.73
N ALA A 45 16.95 -5.62 -0.52
CA ALA A 45 15.98 -4.62 -0.08
C ALA A 45 16.32 -4.03 1.31
N LYS A 46 16.78 -4.87 2.24
CA LYS A 46 17.17 -4.42 3.60
C LYS A 46 18.40 -3.54 3.55
N GLU A 47 19.42 -3.92 2.78
CA GLU A 47 20.64 -3.12 2.60
C GLU A 47 20.34 -1.75 2.00
N ILE A 48 19.48 -1.71 0.97
CA ILE A 48 19.02 -0.46 0.34
C ILE A 48 18.32 0.45 1.35
N VAL A 49 17.38 -0.07 2.14
CA VAL A 49 16.67 0.72 3.15
C VAL A 49 17.61 1.19 4.26
N ASP A 50 18.56 0.35 4.68
CA ASP A 50 19.57 0.73 5.67
C ASP A 50 20.48 1.84 5.15
N GLU A 51 20.87 1.80 3.87
CA GLU A 51 21.60 2.89 3.24
C GLU A 51 20.77 4.18 3.25
N MET A 52 19.48 4.12 2.87
CA MET A 52 18.60 5.29 2.90
C MET A 52 18.52 5.91 4.30
N LEU A 53 18.31 5.09 5.33
CA LEU A 53 18.29 5.52 6.74
C LEU A 53 19.60 6.23 7.12
N GLN A 54 20.75 5.69 6.71
CA GLN A 54 22.06 6.27 6.98
C GLN A 54 22.23 7.63 6.30
N LYS A 55 21.79 7.78 5.04
CA LYS A 55 21.92 9.05 4.28
C LYS A 55 21.23 10.23 4.96
N ILE A 56 20.15 9.97 5.70
CA ILE A 56 19.39 11.01 6.42
C ILE A 56 19.57 10.96 7.93
N ASN A 57 20.51 10.13 8.42
CA ASN A 57 20.77 9.92 9.85
C ASN A 57 19.49 9.65 10.66
N TRP A 58 18.62 8.79 10.12
CA TRP A 58 17.36 8.44 10.76
C TRP A 58 17.49 7.10 11.46
N ASN A 59 17.51 7.13 12.80
CA ASN A 59 17.68 5.94 13.64
C ASN A 59 16.35 5.21 13.89
N GLU A 60 15.67 4.81 12.83
CA GLU A 60 14.47 3.95 12.89
C GLU A 60 14.80 2.51 12.56
N ASN A 61 13.95 1.59 13.02
CA ASN A 61 14.09 0.17 12.74
C ASN A 61 12.94 -0.33 11.87
N PHE A 62 13.11 -0.24 10.55
CA PHE A 62 12.15 -0.81 9.60
C PHE A 62 12.24 -2.32 9.57
N ARG A 63 11.07 -2.97 9.68
CA ARG A 63 10.91 -4.37 9.35
C ARG A 63 10.52 -4.49 7.88
N LEU A 64 11.34 -5.23 7.12
CA LEU A 64 11.05 -5.50 5.71
C LEU A 64 10.47 -6.90 5.56
N GLN A 65 9.45 -7.02 4.71
CA GLN A 65 8.81 -8.30 4.46
C GLN A 65 8.47 -8.49 2.98
N GLU A 66 9.16 -9.44 2.35
CA GLU A 66 8.78 -9.91 1.01
C GLU A 66 7.51 -10.78 1.07
N ARG A 67 6.58 -10.49 0.16
CA ARG A 67 5.29 -11.18 -0.03
C ARG A 67 4.92 -11.20 -1.52
N ASN A 68 5.47 -12.13 -2.30
CA ASN A 68 5.19 -12.17 -3.73
C ASN A 68 3.74 -12.59 -4.03
N GLY A 69 3.17 -12.02 -5.09
CA GLY A 69 1.78 -12.20 -5.53
C GLY A 69 0.81 -11.09 -5.12
N ILE A 70 1.25 -10.08 -4.35
CA ILE A 70 0.43 -8.90 -4.03
C ILE A 70 0.51 -7.80 -5.10
N GLN A 71 1.50 -7.87 -5.99
CA GLN A 71 1.78 -6.93 -7.07
C GLN A 71 1.87 -5.48 -6.56
N ASN A 72 2.52 -5.27 -5.42
CA ASN A 72 2.53 -4.00 -4.71
C ASN A 72 3.73 -3.89 -3.75
N ALA A 73 4.05 -2.66 -3.32
CA ALA A 73 4.78 -2.35 -2.12
C ALA A 73 3.96 -1.38 -1.26
N TYR A 74 4.00 -1.50 0.06
CA TYR A 74 3.27 -0.59 0.95
C TYR A 74 3.90 -0.48 2.34
N ALA A 75 3.81 0.73 2.89
CA ALA A 75 4.14 1.06 4.27
C ALA A 75 2.97 0.79 5.23
N THR A 76 3.26 0.23 6.40
CA THR A 76 2.25 0.01 7.44
C THR A 76 2.88 -0.05 8.83
N ILE A 77 2.09 0.19 9.87
CA ILE A 77 2.48 -0.11 11.26
C ILE A 77 1.78 -1.39 11.70
N ILE A 78 2.54 -2.34 12.24
CA ILE A 78 2.03 -3.60 12.80
C ILE A 78 2.73 -3.79 14.14
N ASN A 79 1.97 -4.04 15.21
CA ASN A 79 2.49 -4.16 16.58
C ASN A 79 3.39 -2.99 17.00
N ASN A 80 2.97 -1.76 16.64
CA ASN A 80 3.70 -0.52 16.89
C ASN A 80 5.12 -0.47 16.26
N MET A 81 5.41 -1.36 15.31
CA MET A 81 6.63 -1.38 14.52
C MET A 81 6.35 -0.91 13.09
N ARG A 82 7.32 -0.22 12.49
CA ARG A 82 7.23 0.25 11.10
C ARG A 82 7.61 -0.86 10.13
N TRP A 83 6.69 -1.25 9.27
CA TRP A 83 6.90 -2.27 8.24
C TRP A 83 6.85 -1.68 6.84
N ILE A 84 7.69 -2.22 5.97
CA ILE A 84 7.58 -2.08 4.52
C ILE A 84 7.38 -3.49 3.96
N VAL A 85 6.21 -3.74 3.38
CA VAL A 85 5.86 -5.02 2.75
C VAL A 85 5.95 -4.83 1.24
N TYR A 86 6.61 -5.73 0.53
CA TYR A 86 6.78 -5.60 -0.91
C TYR A 86 6.73 -6.95 -1.62
N ASP A 87 6.37 -6.89 -2.90
CA ASP A 87 6.41 -7.99 -3.83
C ASP A 87 7.68 -7.86 -4.68
N ASN A 88 8.62 -8.81 -4.53
CA ASN A 88 9.88 -8.79 -5.25
C ASN A 88 9.68 -8.91 -6.76
N ASP A 89 8.79 -9.81 -7.20
CA ASP A 89 8.46 -10.00 -8.61
C ASP A 89 7.93 -8.69 -9.22
N PHE A 90 7.11 -7.95 -8.47
CA PHE A 90 6.61 -6.65 -8.93
C PHE A 90 7.72 -5.62 -9.08
N LEU A 91 8.62 -5.51 -8.09
CA LEU A 91 9.74 -4.57 -8.17
C LEU A 91 10.67 -4.91 -9.35
N GLU A 92 10.91 -6.20 -9.61
CA GLU A 92 11.67 -6.67 -10.78
C GLU A 92 10.98 -6.35 -12.12
N ASP A 93 9.66 -6.51 -12.17
CA ASP A 93 8.88 -6.17 -13.36
C ASP A 93 8.98 -4.67 -13.65
N VAL A 94 8.95 -3.82 -12.63
CA VAL A 94 9.13 -2.37 -12.75
C VAL A 94 10.53 -2.01 -13.25
N ASP A 95 11.58 -2.59 -12.66
CA ASP A 95 12.96 -2.33 -13.07
C ASP A 95 13.20 -2.78 -14.51
N SER A 96 12.69 -3.95 -14.88
CA SER A 96 12.78 -4.48 -16.23
C SER A 96 12.05 -3.59 -17.25
N TYR A 97 10.88 -3.08 -16.88
CA TYR A 97 10.07 -2.22 -17.75
C TYR A 97 10.67 -0.81 -17.93
N THR A 98 11.37 -0.30 -16.92
CA THR A 98 12.00 1.03 -16.92
C THR A 98 13.47 1.02 -17.30
N HIS A 99 14.07 -0.18 -17.40
CA HIS A 99 15.49 -0.40 -17.66
C HIS A 99 16.43 0.22 -16.62
N THR A 100 15.99 0.33 -15.36
CA THR A 100 16.82 0.83 -14.27
C THR A 100 16.36 0.31 -12.90
N LYS A 101 17.32 -0.08 -12.04
CA LYS A 101 17.07 -0.49 -10.64
C LYS A 101 16.60 0.67 -9.76
N TRP A 102 16.85 1.90 -10.20
CA TRP A 102 16.41 3.07 -9.47
C TRP A 102 14.89 3.19 -9.38
N SER A 103 14.14 2.48 -10.23
CA SER A 103 12.69 2.45 -10.14
C SER A 103 12.20 1.71 -8.89
N SER A 104 12.67 0.49 -8.62
CA SER A 104 12.34 -0.24 -7.39
C SER A 104 12.84 0.48 -6.13
N ILE A 105 14.05 1.04 -6.18
CA ILE A 105 14.62 1.87 -5.10
C ILE A 105 13.71 3.09 -4.82
N SER A 106 13.23 3.77 -5.86
CA SER A 106 12.33 4.93 -5.70
C SER A 106 10.99 4.56 -5.05
N ILE A 107 10.46 3.37 -5.35
CA ILE A 107 9.22 2.86 -4.73
C ILE A 107 9.48 2.57 -3.25
N MET A 108 10.59 1.91 -2.90
CA MET A 108 10.95 1.66 -1.51
C MET A 108 11.18 2.97 -0.72
N ALA A 109 11.83 3.97 -1.33
CA ALA A 109 12.02 5.29 -0.75
C ALA A 109 10.68 6.02 -0.53
N HIS A 110 9.72 5.85 -1.45
CA HIS A 110 8.36 6.40 -1.31
C HIS A 110 7.63 5.77 -0.10
N GLU A 111 7.70 4.44 0.07
CA GLU A 111 7.13 3.78 1.25
C GLU A 111 7.80 4.24 2.55
N MET A 112 9.12 4.49 2.51
CA MET A 112 9.82 5.09 3.64
C MET A 112 9.35 6.53 3.92
N GLY A 113 8.96 7.29 2.88
CA GLY A 113 8.37 8.62 3.01
C GLY A 113 7.03 8.62 3.72
N HIS A 114 6.17 7.62 3.47
CA HIS A 114 4.93 7.45 4.22
C HIS A 114 5.18 7.24 5.72
N HIS A 115 6.26 6.56 6.08
CA HIS A 115 6.67 6.46 7.47
C HIS A 115 7.22 7.77 8.03
N TYR A 116 8.08 8.45 7.26
CA TYR A 116 8.74 9.69 7.67
C TYR A 116 7.75 10.79 8.05
N TYR A 117 6.70 10.96 7.25
CA TYR A 117 5.64 11.93 7.50
C TYR A 117 4.47 11.38 8.33
N ASN A 118 4.62 10.18 8.91
CA ASN A 118 3.59 9.51 9.72
C ASN A 118 2.24 9.32 9.00
N HIS A 119 2.25 9.18 7.67
CA HIS A 119 1.05 8.92 6.87
C HIS A 119 0.35 7.62 7.28
N VAL A 120 1.15 6.63 7.67
CA VAL A 120 0.72 5.31 8.14
C VAL A 120 0.10 5.31 9.55
N VAL A 121 0.28 6.39 10.33
CA VAL A 121 -0.34 6.53 11.65
C VAL A 121 -1.79 7.02 11.52
N SER A 122 -2.04 7.85 10.50
CA SER A 122 -3.37 8.39 10.25
C SER A 122 -4.31 7.33 9.65
N ARG A 123 -5.56 7.29 10.11
CA ARG A 123 -6.61 6.36 9.64
C ARG A 123 -7.16 6.69 8.25
N THR A 124 -6.60 7.70 7.59
CA THR A 124 -6.93 8.06 6.22
C THR A 124 -5.96 7.32 5.29
N GLY A 125 -6.47 6.63 4.27
CA GLY A 125 -5.63 6.04 3.23
C GLY A 125 -4.89 7.10 2.40
N SER A 126 -4.51 6.73 1.17
CA SER A 126 -3.87 7.65 0.23
C SER A 126 -4.74 8.87 -0.05
N THR A 127 -4.09 10.02 -0.05
CA THR A 127 -4.66 11.32 -0.43
C THR A 127 -3.61 12.05 -1.25
N PRO A 128 -4.00 12.91 -2.20
CA PRO A 128 -3.02 13.58 -3.05
C PRO A 128 -1.89 14.30 -2.30
N PRO A 129 -2.12 15.01 -1.17
CA PRO A 129 -1.03 15.62 -0.41
C PRO A 129 0.00 14.60 0.10
N LYS A 130 -0.46 13.51 0.74
CA LYS A 130 0.40 12.45 1.28
C LYS A 130 1.27 11.79 0.20
N GLU A 131 0.68 11.52 -0.97
CA GLU A 131 1.39 10.91 -2.09
C GLU A 131 2.47 11.85 -2.62
N LEU A 132 2.19 13.16 -2.74
CA LEU A 132 3.15 14.16 -3.19
C LEU A 132 4.28 14.39 -2.16
N GLU A 133 3.98 14.33 -0.87
CA GLU A 133 4.97 14.37 0.21
C GLU A 133 5.90 13.15 0.16
N ALA A 134 5.34 11.94 0.00
CA ALA A 134 6.11 10.71 -0.15
C ALA A 134 6.94 10.70 -1.45
N ASP A 135 6.40 11.22 -2.55
CA ASP A 135 7.11 11.42 -3.82
C ASP A 135 8.29 12.39 -3.69
N ALA A 136 8.10 13.55 -3.05
CA ALA A 136 9.17 14.50 -2.80
C ALA A 136 10.28 13.90 -1.91
N PHE A 137 9.89 13.16 -0.87
CA PHE A 137 10.85 12.46 -0.02
C PHE A 137 11.63 11.37 -0.78
N SER A 138 10.95 10.60 -1.64
CA SER A 138 11.60 9.63 -2.52
C SER A 138 12.64 10.32 -3.39
N GLY A 139 12.28 11.41 -4.09
CA GLY A 139 13.21 12.19 -4.89
C GLY A 139 14.44 12.69 -4.10
N TYR A 140 14.23 13.17 -2.89
CA TYR A 140 15.30 13.64 -2.00
C TYR A 140 16.30 12.53 -1.67
N LEU A 141 15.83 11.35 -1.27
CA LEU A 141 16.70 10.19 -1.00
C LEU A 141 17.42 9.71 -2.25
N MET A 142 16.71 9.65 -3.37
CA MET A 142 17.28 9.23 -4.65
C MET A 142 18.50 10.09 -5.02
N ALA A 143 18.45 11.41 -4.81
CA ALA A 143 19.61 12.29 -5.02
C ALA A 143 20.76 11.98 -4.04
N LEU A 144 20.48 11.75 -2.75
CA LEU A 144 21.50 11.41 -1.74
C LEU A 144 22.16 10.05 -1.98
N MET A 145 21.42 9.12 -2.59
CA MET A 145 21.92 7.80 -3.00
C MET A 145 22.68 7.84 -4.33
N GLY A 146 22.66 8.97 -5.06
CA GLY A 146 23.43 9.16 -6.29
C GLY A 146 22.69 8.84 -7.59
N ALA A 147 21.37 8.66 -7.54
CA ALA A 147 20.56 8.53 -8.75
C ALA A 147 20.56 9.84 -9.54
N SER A 148 20.56 9.75 -10.87
CA SER A 148 20.24 10.90 -11.71
C SER A 148 18.77 11.30 -11.54
N LYS A 149 18.44 12.55 -11.88
CA LYS A 149 17.05 13.04 -11.82
C LYS A 149 16.12 12.24 -12.73
N ASP A 150 16.60 11.78 -13.88
CA ASP A 150 15.82 10.96 -14.82
C ASP A 150 15.54 9.57 -14.27
N GLU A 151 16.51 8.96 -13.57
CA GLU A 151 16.33 7.69 -12.85
C GLU A 151 15.34 7.84 -11.69
N ALA A 152 15.40 8.94 -10.95
CA ALA A 152 14.50 9.21 -9.82
C ALA A 152 13.02 9.25 -10.24
N VAL A 153 12.72 9.75 -11.45
CA VAL A 153 11.34 9.85 -11.97
C VAL A 153 10.94 8.68 -12.87
N ALA A 154 11.83 7.70 -13.11
CA ALA A 154 11.64 6.65 -14.11
C ALA A 154 10.37 5.82 -13.86
N ALA A 155 10.17 5.37 -12.60
CA ALA A 155 8.98 4.64 -12.20
C ALA A 155 7.70 5.45 -12.49
N ILE A 156 7.57 6.67 -11.98
CA ILE A 156 6.35 7.47 -12.18
C ILE A 156 6.10 7.80 -13.66
N LYS A 157 7.14 8.14 -14.43
CA LYS A 157 7.00 8.37 -15.88
C LYS A 157 6.41 7.13 -16.59
N ALA A 158 6.85 5.94 -16.20
CA ALA A 158 6.45 4.69 -16.84
C ALA A 158 5.09 4.16 -16.38
N ILE A 159 4.83 4.20 -15.07
CA ILE A 159 3.74 3.46 -14.44
C ILE A 159 2.77 4.31 -13.60
N ALA A 160 2.83 5.64 -13.60
CA ALA A 160 1.75 6.43 -13.00
C ALA A 160 0.57 6.66 -13.98
N SER A 161 -0.62 6.90 -13.43
CA SER A 161 -1.79 7.32 -14.21
C SER A 161 -1.63 8.76 -14.70
N GLU A 162 -1.96 9.03 -15.96
CA GLU A 162 -1.87 10.39 -16.54
C GLU A 162 -2.81 11.37 -15.82
N ARG A 163 -4.00 10.91 -15.41
CA ARG A 163 -5.01 11.75 -14.77
C ARG A 163 -5.00 11.54 -13.27
N ALA A 164 -5.14 12.64 -12.54
CA ALA A 164 -5.39 12.62 -11.10
C ALA A 164 -6.74 11.98 -10.77
N SER A 165 -6.87 11.51 -9.53
CA SER A 165 -8.11 11.03 -8.92
C SER A 165 -8.32 11.69 -7.57
N SER A 166 -9.40 11.35 -6.86
CA SER A 166 -9.67 11.87 -5.52
C SER A 166 -8.62 11.44 -4.48
N THR A 167 -7.92 10.33 -4.72
CA THR A 167 -6.95 9.75 -3.77
C THR A 167 -5.50 9.82 -4.24
N HIS A 168 -5.26 9.93 -5.55
CA HIS A 168 -3.92 9.91 -6.13
C HIS A 168 -3.70 11.08 -7.10
N PRO A 169 -2.54 11.77 -7.05
CA PRO A 169 -2.19 12.81 -8.01
C PRO A 169 -1.96 12.25 -9.42
N GLY A 170 -2.04 13.14 -10.43
CA GLY A 170 -1.69 12.78 -11.80
C GLY A 170 -0.18 12.67 -11.98
N LYS A 171 0.25 11.95 -13.04
CA LYS A 171 1.66 11.72 -13.36
C LYS A 171 2.50 13.01 -13.35
N SER A 172 2.00 14.09 -13.94
CA SER A 172 2.72 15.37 -13.99
C SER A 172 3.08 15.90 -12.60
N ASP A 173 2.13 15.82 -11.66
CA ASP A 173 2.30 16.36 -10.31
C ASP A 173 3.27 15.49 -9.50
N ARG A 174 3.17 14.18 -9.66
CA ARG A 174 4.09 13.21 -9.05
C ARG A 174 5.52 13.38 -9.56
N VAL A 175 5.71 13.52 -10.88
CA VAL A 175 7.03 13.82 -11.48
C VAL A 175 7.59 15.14 -10.95
N ALA A 176 6.75 16.16 -10.82
CA ALA A 176 7.17 17.46 -10.28
C ALA A 176 7.58 17.35 -8.81
N ALA A 177 6.83 16.62 -7.97
CA ALA A 177 7.16 16.41 -6.57
C ALA A 177 8.50 15.67 -6.40
N ILE A 178 8.70 14.55 -7.09
CA ILE A 178 9.98 13.81 -7.10
C ILE A 178 11.11 14.72 -7.57
N SER A 179 10.90 15.45 -8.66
CA SER A 179 11.90 16.36 -9.22
C SER A 179 12.33 17.44 -8.23
N ASN A 180 11.38 18.03 -7.50
CA ASN A 180 11.64 19.04 -6.49
C ASN A 180 12.39 18.46 -5.30
N GLY A 181 12.02 17.26 -4.85
CA GLY A 181 12.74 16.53 -3.81
C GLY A 181 14.18 16.24 -4.19
N TRP A 182 14.40 15.76 -5.42
CA TRP A 182 15.72 15.47 -5.95
C TRP A 182 16.61 16.71 -5.99
N ASP A 183 16.09 17.86 -6.44
CA ASP A 183 16.83 19.12 -6.45
C ASP A 183 17.29 19.52 -5.04
N GLN A 184 16.44 19.32 -4.02
CA GLN A 184 16.80 19.58 -2.63
C GLN A 184 17.91 18.63 -2.14
N GLY A 185 17.80 17.34 -2.47
CA GLY A 185 18.80 16.33 -2.08
C GLY A 185 20.14 16.56 -2.76
N ALA A 186 20.15 16.96 -4.03
CA ALA A 186 21.37 17.28 -4.77
C ALA A 186 22.12 18.48 -4.18
N VAL A 187 21.39 19.48 -3.66
CA VAL A 187 22.00 20.60 -2.92
C VAL A 187 22.55 20.14 -1.57
N ALA A 188 21.84 19.28 -0.85
CA ALA A 188 22.25 18.76 0.45
C ALA A 188 23.50 17.86 0.36
N GLY A 189 23.57 16.98 -0.64
CA GLY A 189 24.71 16.08 -0.87
C GLY A 189 26.01 16.81 -1.27
N ASN A 190 25.92 18.05 -1.74
CA ASN A 190 27.07 18.89 -2.11
C ASN A 190 27.62 19.73 -0.95
N LYS A 191 27.05 19.66 0.26
CA LYS A 191 27.57 20.33 1.46
C LYS A 191 28.23 19.30 2.39
N PRO A 192 29.42 19.57 2.96
CA PRO A 192 29.92 18.78 4.08
C PRO A 192 28.97 18.98 5.26
N THR A 193 28.27 17.94 5.67
CA THR A 193 27.20 18.00 6.67
C THR A 193 27.77 18.27 8.08
N PRO A 194 27.34 19.33 8.79
CA PRO A 194 27.37 19.34 10.25
C PRO A 194 26.15 18.58 10.79
N PRO A 195 26.28 17.84 11.90
CA PRO A 195 25.17 17.07 12.46
C PRO A 195 24.16 18.03 13.11
N THR A 196 23.02 18.27 12.45
CA THR A 196 21.88 18.90 13.11
C THR A 196 20.70 17.94 13.15
N LYS A 197 20.45 17.46 14.36
CA LYS A 197 19.31 16.68 14.81
C LYS A 197 17.99 17.35 14.40
N PRO A 198 17.02 16.62 13.85
CA PRO A 198 15.62 17.04 13.90
C PRO A 198 15.11 16.84 15.33
N THR A 199 14.95 17.94 16.06
CA THR A 199 14.21 17.97 17.32
C THR A 199 12.78 17.50 17.10
N THR A 200 12.41 16.46 17.83
CA THR A 200 11.04 16.03 18.08
C THR A 200 10.21 17.21 18.62
N PRO A 201 8.99 17.39 18.11
CA PRO A 201 7.88 17.79 18.94
C PRO A 201 6.93 16.60 19.04
N VAL A 202 6.86 15.99 20.22
CA VAL A 202 5.68 15.23 20.65
C VAL A 202 4.62 16.27 21.03
N PRO A 203 3.44 16.31 20.40
CA PRO A 203 2.33 17.13 20.88
C PRO A 203 1.32 16.28 21.66
N THR A 204 1.02 16.75 22.86
CA THR A 204 -0.05 16.32 23.78
C THR A 204 -1.44 16.80 23.32
N SER A 205 -2.47 15.90 23.38
CA SER A 205 -3.96 16.00 23.51
C SER A 205 -4.77 17.24 22.99
N PRO A 206 -6.05 17.12 22.52
CA PRO A 206 -7.20 16.45 23.19
C PRO A 206 -8.29 15.74 22.30
N ALA A 207 -9.21 14.98 22.92
CA ALA A 207 -10.34 14.22 22.32
C ALA A 207 -11.51 15.11 21.79
N PRO A 208 -12.44 14.63 20.91
CA PRO A 208 -13.62 13.87 21.36
C PRO A 208 -14.24 12.79 20.41
N ASN A 209 -15.04 11.96 21.08
CA ASN A 209 -15.91 10.81 20.77
C ASN A 209 -16.95 10.93 19.61
N PRO A 210 -17.38 9.79 19.04
CA PRO A 210 -18.81 9.58 18.75
C PRO A 210 -19.32 8.22 19.27
N ASN A 211 -20.21 8.31 20.27
CA ASN A 211 -20.89 7.23 21.00
C ASN A 211 -21.44 6.06 20.16
N THR A 212 -21.13 4.84 20.62
CA THR A 212 -22.02 3.88 21.34
C THR A 212 -21.06 2.90 22.05
N GLY A 213 -21.04 2.58 23.34
CA GLY A 213 -21.97 2.72 24.45
C GLY A 213 -21.84 1.46 25.31
N SER A 214 -20.77 1.33 26.12
CA SER A 214 -20.71 0.44 27.29
C SER A 214 -19.49 0.78 28.16
N SER A 215 -19.72 0.91 29.46
CA SER A 215 -18.72 1.15 30.50
C SER A 215 -17.77 -0.05 30.62
N GLY A 216 -16.48 0.14 30.30
CA GLY A 216 -15.44 -0.86 30.55
C GLY A 216 -14.48 -1.15 29.39
N GLN A 217 -14.67 -0.56 28.21
CA GLN A 217 -13.75 -0.76 27.09
C GLN A 217 -12.44 0.03 27.27
N THR A 218 -11.33 -0.70 27.26
CA THR A 218 -9.93 -0.24 27.29
C THR A 218 -9.54 0.46 25.99
N ASP A 219 -8.53 1.34 26.00
CA ASP A 219 -8.11 2.05 24.79
C ASP A 219 -7.40 1.10 23.78
N PRO A 220 -7.83 1.01 22.51
CA PRO A 220 -7.19 0.20 21.47
C PRO A 220 -5.69 0.43 21.26
N ASN A 221 -5.18 1.61 21.64
CA ASN A 221 -3.76 1.92 21.54
C ASN A 221 -2.92 1.36 22.71
N THR A 222 -3.58 0.95 23.80
CA THR A 222 -2.91 0.49 25.03
C THR A 222 -3.33 -0.92 25.46
N ASP A 223 -4.40 -1.46 24.87
CA ASP A 223 -4.84 -2.83 25.09
C ASP A 223 -4.62 -3.67 23.82
N PRO A 224 -3.68 -4.64 23.85
CA PRO A 224 -3.38 -5.46 22.69
C PRO A 224 -4.49 -6.47 22.35
N SER A 225 -5.58 -6.57 23.10
CA SER A 225 -6.69 -7.48 22.80
C SER A 225 -7.69 -6.93 21.77
N TRP A 226 -7.55 -5.68 21.35
CA TRP A 226 -8.34 -5.10 20.26
C TRP A 226 -8.03 -5.76 18.92
N ILE A 227 -9.00 -5.71 18.01
CA ILE A 227 -8.88 -6.24 16.66
C ILE A 227 -8.92 -5.07 15.70
N PHE A 228 -7.88 -4.95 14.86
CA PHE A 228 -7.91 -4.08 13.70
C PHE A 228 -8.33 -4.88 12.47
N LEU A 229 -9.45 -4.48 11.88
CA LEU A 229 -9.98 -5.07 10.66
C LEU A 229 -9.87 -4.08 9.51
N THR A 230 -9.08 -4.41 8.51
CA THR A 230 -8.91 -3.57 7.32
C THR A 230 -9.62 -4.15 6.11
N LEU A 231 -10.32 -3.30 5.36
CA LEU A 231 -10.89 -3.67 4.08
C LEU A 231 -9.98 -3.20 2.94
N GLN A 232 -9.38 -4.15 2.23
CA GLN A 232 -8.52 -3.89 1.07
C GLN A 232 -9.39 -3.81 -0.19
N GLY A 233 -9.78 -2.59 -0.57
CA GLY A 233 -10.60 -2.32 -1.73
C GLY A 233 -10.95 -0.85 -1.86
N THR A 234 -11.76 -0.51 -2.86
CA THR A 234 -12.19 0.87 -3.14
C THR A 234 -13.64 1.15 -2.75
N ASN A 235 -14.42 0.09 -2.46
CA ASN A 235 -15.83 0.19 -2.13
C ASN A 235 -16.06 -0.31 -0.71
N ASN A 236 -16.92 0.40 0.03
CA ASN A 236 -17.35 -0.04 1.35
C ASN A 236 -18.00 -1.44 1.27
N GLN A 237 -17.87 -2.21 2.34
CA GLN A 237 -18.47 -3.54 2.44
C GLN A 237 -19.25 -3.67 3.73
N THR A 238 -20.43 -4.27 3.65
CA THR A 238 -21.17 -4.69 4.85
C THR A 238 -20.74 -6.10 5.23
N ILE A 239 -20.26 -6.24 6.46
CA ILE A 239 -19.99 -7.51 7.12
C ILE A 239 -20.93 -7.66 8.32
N GLN A 240 -20.90 -8.81 8.97
CA GLN A 240 -21.67 -9.04 10.19
C GLN A 240 -20.77 -9.56 11.30
N LEU A 241 -20.87 -9.00 12.50
CA LEU A 241 -20.09 -9.40 13.68
C LEU A 241 -20.99 -10.05 14.73
N SER A 242 -20.43 -10.97 15.51
CA SER A 242 -21.14 -11.68 16.56
C SER A 242 -20.19 -12.15 17.67
N ASP A 243 -20.51 -11.84 18.92
CA ASP A 243 -19.77 -12.35 20.09
C ASP A 243 -20.07 -13.83 20.36
N ASP A 244 -21.32 -14.26 20.18
CA ASP A 244 -21.82 -15.59 20.55
C ASP A 244 -21.87 -16.60 19.39
N GLY A 245 -21.65 -16.13 18.15
CA GLY A 245 -21.77 -16.91 16.92
C GLY A 245 -23.20 -17.25 16.51
N LYS A 246 -24.21 -16.67 17.17
CA LYS A 246 -25.64 -16.90 16.91
C LYS A 246 -26.31 -15.61 16.44
N THR A 247 -26.06 -14.51 17.14
CA THR A 247 -26.67 -13.20 16.89
C THR A 247 -25.68 -12.32 16.16
N PHE A 248 -25.96 -12.01 14.89
CA PHE A 248 -25.07 -11.22 14.04
C PHE A 248 -25.61 -9.81 13.83
N GLN A 249 -24.73 -8.82 13.92
CA GLN A 249 -25.04 -7.42 13.67
C GLN A 249 -24.29 -6.92 12.45
N ASP A 250 -24.99 -6.20 11.58
CA ASP A 250 -24.41 -5.63 10.37
C ASP A 250 -23.51 -4.43 10.70
N VAL A 251 -22.33 -4.42 10.09
CA VAL A 251 -21.33 -3.36 10.22
C VAL A 251 -20.86 -2.98 8.82
N THR A 252 -20.84 -1.69 8.54
CA THR A 252 -20.27 -1.18 7.28
C THR A 252 -18.81 -0.84 7.49
N LEU A 253 -17.95 -1.52 6.73
CA LEU A 253 -16.53 -1.22 6.62
C LEU A 253 -16.33 -0.19 5.53
N GLU A 254 -15.69 0.91 5.89
CA GLU A 254 -15.22 1.87 4.92
C GLU A 254 -13.93 1.38 4.26
N ALA A 255 -13.88 1.43 2.93
CA ALA A 255 -12.71 1.05 2.17
C ALA A 255 -11.48 1.88 2.60
N GLY A 256 -10.36 1.19 2.86
CA GLY A 256 -9.11 1.85 3.24
C GLY A 256 -9.10 2.45 4.65
N LYS A 257 -10.14 2.26 5.47
CA LYS A 257 -10.15 2.66 6.88
C LYS A 257 -10.15 1.44 7.79
N PRO A 258 -9.33 1.43 8.87
CA PRO A 258 -9.39 0.36 9.86
C PRO A 258 -10.68 0.47 10.66
N PHE A 259 -11.40 -0.65 10.73
CA PHE A 259 -12.50 -0.84 11.67
C PHE A 259 -11.95 -1.53 12.91
N VAL A 260 -12.02 -0.85 14.05
CA VAL A 260 -11.38 -1.27 15.30
C VAL A 260 -12.46 -1.64 16.30
N PHE A 261 -12.41 -2.87 16.80
CA PHE A 261 -13.44 -3.40 17.69
C PHE A 261 -12.87 -4.49 18.59
N LYS A 262 -13.63 -4.86 19.61
CA LYS A 262 -13.29 -5.94 20.53
C LYS A 262 -14.57 -6.69 20.89
N PHE A 263 -14.50 -8.01 20.92
CA PHE A 263 -15.62 -8.84 21.38
C PHE A 263 -15.72 -8.79 22.91
N GLU A 264 -16.93 -8.76 23.45
CA GLU A 264 -17.16 -8.52 24.89
C GLU A 264 -17.36 -9.81 25.69
N ILE A 265 -17.77 -10.91 25.06
CA ILE A 265 -18.13 -12.15 25.77
C ILE A 265 -16.93 -13.09 25.93
N TYR A 266 -16.13 -13.27 24.88
CA TYR A 266 -14.99 -14.19 24.85
C TYR A 266 -13.75 -13.50 24.28
N ASN A 267 -12.58 -14.14 24.42
CA ASN A 267 -11.34 -13.69 23.75
C ASN A 267 -11.34 -13.93 22.22
N TYR A 268 -12.52 -14.19 21.66
CA TYR A 268 -12.77 -14.38 20.25
C TYR A 268 -14.22 -14.02 19.93
N GLY A 269 -14.52 -13.88 18.66
CA GLY A 269 -15.87 -13.80 18.14
C GLY A 269 -15.91 -14.20 16.67
N TRP A 270 -16.97 -13.81 15.99
CA TRP A 270 -17.26 -14.28 14.64
C TRP A 270 -17.52 -13.13 13.69
N LEU A 271 -16.90 -13.21 12.52
CA LEU A 271 -17.16 -12.35 11.38
C LEU A 271 -17.82 -13.16 10.29
N ARG A 272 -18.96 -12.71 9.80
CA ARG A 272 -19.67 -13.29 8.67
C ARG A 272 -19.71 -12.30 7.52
N MET A 273 -19.33 -12.76 6.33
CA MET A 273 -19.35 -11.93 5.13
C MET A 273 -20.01 -12.67 3.97
N LYS A 274 -20.55 -11.91 3.02
CA LYS A 274 -21.20 -12.47 1.83
C LYS A 274 -20.18 -13.22 0.97
N TYR A 275 -20.58 -14.39 0.51
CA TYR A 275 -19.80 -15.28 -0.35
C TYR A 275 -20.67 -15.73 -1.54
N TYR A 276 -20.07 -16.27 -2.60
CA TYR A 276 -20.79 -16.60 -3.82
C TYR A 276 -21.99 -17.54 -3.62
N ASN A 277 -21.98 -18.39 -2.59
CA ASN A 277 -23.04 -19.34 -2.26
C ASN A 277 -23.73 -19.05 -0.91
N GLY A 278 -23.73 -17.79 -0.46
CA GLY A 278 -24.40 -17.37 0.77
C GLY A 278 -23.47 -16.56 1.66
N TYR A 279 -23.04 -17.14 2.77
CA TYR A 279 -22.19 -16.48 3.74
C TYR A 279 -21.03 -17.37 4.17
N ARG A 280 -19.90 -16.76 4.47
CA ARG A 280 -18.76 -17.41 5.09
C ARG A 280 -18.49 -16.78 6.44
N THR A 281 -18.37 -17.62 7.46
CA THR A 281 -18.11 -17.21 8.83
C THR A 281 -16.67 -17.54 9.20
N TYR A 282 -16.00 -16.60 9.84
CA TYR A 282 -14.63 -16.66 10.28
C TYR A 282 -14.58 -16.43 11.78
N LYS A 283 -13.71 -17.16 12.47
CA LYS A 283 -13.43 -16.94 13.88
C LYS A 283 -12.27 -15.95 14.02
N LEU A 284 -12.49 -14.89 14.79
CA LEU A 284 -11.51 -13.84 15.04
C LEU A 284 -11.10 -13.89 16.51
N TYR A 285 -9.81 -13.75 16.79
CA TYR A 285 -9.26 -13.75 18.13
C TYR A 285 -8.84 -12.33 18.51
N HIS A 286 -9.01 -12.00 19.78
CA HIS A 286 -8.46 -10.77 20.35
C HIS A 286 -6.96 -10.69 20.12
N GLY A 287 -6.47 -9.48 19.84
CA GLY A 287 -5.05 -9.22 19.57
C GLY A 287 -4.49 -9.89 18.34
N THR A 288 -5.36 -10.35 17.44
CA THR A 288 -4.99 -10.71 16.08
C THR A 288 -5.63 -9.70 15.14
N ASP A 289 -4.82 -9.10 14.29
CA ASP A 289 -5.32 -8.22 13.25
C ASP A 289 -5.77 -9.04 12.05
N TYR A 290 -6.74 -8.49 11.32
CA TYR A 290 -7.30 -9.15 10.16
C TYR A 290 -7.40 -8.19 8.98
N SER A 291 -7.21 -8.74 7.79
CA SER A 291 -7.48 -8.00 6.56
C SER A 291 -8.47 -8.77 5.68
N ILE A 292 -9.44 -8.04 5.15
CA ILE A 292 -10.41 -8.53 4.18
C ILE A 292 -9.89 -8.16 2.80
N LEU A 293 -9.57 -9.20 2.04
CA LEU A 293 -8.95 -9.10 0.73
C LEU A 293 -9.92 -9.61 -0.33
N TRP A 294 -9.95 -8.95 -1.48
CA TRP A 294 -10.64 -9.52 -2.64
C TRP A 294 -9.79 -10.61 -3.30
N ASN A 295 -10.20 -11.87 -3.17
CA ASN A 295 -9.58 -12.99 -3.86
C ASN A 295 -10.08 -13.05 -5.32
N ARG A 296 -9.24 -12.60 -6.25
CA ARG A 296 -9.54 -12.58 -7.68
C ARG A 296 -9.63 -13.96 -8.34
N ARG A 297 -9.06 -15.03 -7.75
CA ARG A 297 -9.16 -16.39 -8.29
C ARG A 297 -10.52 -17.01 -8.00
N THR A 298 -11.03 -16.78 -6.80
CA THR A 298 -12.34 -17.30 -6.39
C THR A 298 -13.45 -16.30 -6.62
N ASN A 299 -13.14 -15.05 -6.97
CA ASN A 299 -14.10 -13.95 -7.13
C ASN A 299 -14.91 -13.69 -5.84
N ASN A 300 -14.22 -13.70 -4.70
CA ASN A 300 -14.83 -13.53 -3.38
C ASN A 300 -13.93 -12.76 -2.41
N TRP A 301 -14.55 -12.14 -1.41
CA TRP A 301 -13.84 -11.63 -0.24
C TRP A 301 -13.32 -12.79 0.61
N THR A 302 -12.11 -12.63 1.15
CA THR A 302 -11.53 -13.55 2.13
C THR A 302 -10.97 -12.78 3.30
N LEU A 303 -11.15 -13.31 4.50
CA LEU A 303 -10.45 -12.84 5.69
C LEU A 303 -9.10 -13.54 5.80
N VAL A 304 -8.07 -12.78 6.13
CA VAL A 304 -6.73 -13.30 6.45
C VAL A 304 -6.35 -12.78 7.83
N ALA A 305 -5.97 -13.71 8.71
CA ALA A 305 -5.32 -13.39 9.97
C ALA A 305 -3.90 -12.89 9.67
N ILE A 306 -3.58 -11.71 10.18
CA ILE A 306 -2.25 -11.15 10.12
C ILE A 306 -1.50 -11.78 11.29
N LYS A 307 -0.59 -12.69 10.96
CA LYS A 307 0.28 -13.35 11.95
C LYS A 307 1.58 -12.56 12.05
N ASP A 308 2.06 -12.45 13.28
CA ASP A 308 3.38 -11.91 13.65
C ASP A 308 4.53 -12.49 12.81
#